data_AF-A0A1S9N8M8-F1
#
_entry.id   AF-A0A1S9N8M8-F1
#
_cell.length_a   1.000
_cell.length_b   1.000
_cell.length_c   1.000
_cell.angle_alpha   90.00
_cell.angle_beta   90.00
_cell.angle_gamma   90.00
#
_symmetry.space_group_name_H-M   'P 1'
#
loop_
_entity.id
_entity.type
_entity.pdbx_description
1 polymer ?
#
loop_
_entity_poly.entity_id
_entity_poly.type
_entity_poly.pdbx_seq_one_letter_code
_entity_poly.pdbx_strand_id
1 'polypeptide(L)'
;MNLLKRCSLIIFIIIFIPVIFWGCGYLGPGSADYSYKLSSKYIIYRPSSDCTELDKKENRNMTVIVDSRVSGIAWDENFILAEQTKNNSKNYWIIDVKQDKVYGQLKYEDFDKHRYFLKIDSKLRLENPDKYKILDPSNK
;
A
#
# COMPACT_ATOMS: atom_id res chain seq x y z
N MET A 1 49.11 -13.63 43.52
CA MET A 1 49.04 -12.43 42.67
C MET A 1 47.84 -12.55 41.73
N ASN A 2 46.74 -11.89 42.10
CA ASN A 2 45.58 -11.47 41.27
C ASN A 2 44.97 -12.42 40.22
N LEU A 3 44.27 -13.48 40.66
CA LEU A 3 43.30 -14.22 39.82
C LEU A 3 41.83 -13.76 40.03
N LEU A 4 41.56 -12.92 41.02
CA LEU A 4 40.19 -12.50 41.41
C LEU A 4 39.70 -11.20 40.74
N LYS A 5 40.49 -10.57 39.86
CA LYS A 5 40.15 -9.24 39.29
C LYS A 5 39.74 -9.23 37.81
N ARG A 6 39.65 -10.38 37.15
CA ARG A 6 39.31 -10.45 35.71
C ARG A 6 37.89 -10.91 35.40
N CYS A 7 37.12 -11.35 36.39
CA CYS A 7 35.72 -11.77 36.19
C CYS A 7 34.69 -10.66 36.44
N SER A 8 35.11 -9.50 36.98
CA SER A 8 34.17 -8.44 37.42
C SER A 8 33.85 -7.39 36.36
N LEU A 9 34.50 -7.39 35.19
CA LEU A 9 34.31 -6.32 34.19
C LEU A 9 33.54 -6.76 32.94
N ILE A 10 33.34 -8.07 32.75
CA ILE A 10 32.64 -8.61 31.57
C ILE A 10 31.13 -8.77 31.83
N ILE A 11 30.73 -8.88 33.10
CA ILE A 11 29.33 -9.14 33.48
C ILE A 11 28.46 -7.85 33.44
N PHE A 12 29.07 -6.67 33.41
CA PHE A 12 28.33 -5.39 33.45
C PHE A 12 27.93 -4.84 32.07
N ILE A 13 28.52 -5.34 30.97
CA ILE A 13 28.21 -4.88 29.59
C ILE A 13 27.03 -5.66 28.98
N ILE A 14 26.65 -6.80 29.57
CA ILE A 14 25.61 -7.69 29.01
C ILE A 14 24.20 -7.35 29.53
N ILE A 15 24.07 -6.51 30.57
CA ILE A 15 22.79 -6.25 31.27
C ILE A 15 22.20 -4.85 30.97
N PHE A 16 22.80 -4.08 30.06
CA PHE A 16 22.34 -2.72 29.72
C PHE A 16 22.04 -2.49 28.23
N ILE A 17 21.47 -3.51 27.56
CA ILE A 17 20.75 -3.30 26.29
C ILE A 17 19.27 -3.67 26.51
N PRO A 18 18.48 -2.84 27.22
CA PRO A 18 17.04 -3.02 27.19
C PRO A 18 16.50 -2.42 25.89
N VAL A 19 15.89 -3.30 25.07
CA VAL A 19 14.61 -3.04 24.42
C VAL A 19 14.52 -1.77 23.57
N ILE A 20 15.12 -1.78 22.37
CA ILE A 20 14.69 -0.86 21.29
C ILE A 20 14.64 -1.61 19.95
N PHE A 21 13.93 -2.74 19.87
CA PHE A 21 13.59 -3.36 18.58
C PHE A 21 12.24 -4.07 18.61
N TRP A 22 11.24 -3.43 19.23
CA TRP A 22 9.82 -3.79 19.05
C TRP A 22 9.12 -2.80 18.14
N GLY A 23 9.85 -2.32 17.11
CA GLY A 23 9.29 -1.66 15.95
C GLY A 23 9.51 -2.56 14.75
N CYS A 24 8.61 -3.51 14.51
CA CYS A 24 8.51 -4.14 13.19
C CYS A 24 7.81 -3.15 12.24
N GLY A 25 8.46 -2.02 12.01
CA GLY A 25 8.21 -1.18 10.84
C GLY A 25 9.06 -1.79 9.72
N TYR A 26 8.39 -2.38 8.74
CA TYR A 26 9.01 -2.85 7.50
C TYR A 26 9.89 -1.74 6.91
N LEU A 27 11.21 -1.83 7.10
CA LEU A 27 12.22 -1.19 6.28
C LEU A 27 12.74 -2.27 5.32
N GLY A 28 12.00 -2.48 4.23
CA GLY A 28 12.48 -3.25 3.08
C GLY A 28 13.33 -2.35 2.16
N PRO A 29 14.29 -2.90 1.41
CA PRO A 29 15.18 -2.12 0.55
C PRO A 29 14.43 -1.60 -0.68
N GLY A 30 14.33 -0.28 -0.77
CA GLY A 30 13.71 0.47 -1.87
C GLY A 30 12.83 1.58 -1.31
N SER A 31 13.33 2.81 -1.28
CA SER A 31 12.48 3.97 -1.00
C SER A 31 11.44 4.04 -2.10
N ALA A 32 10.18 3.72 -1.77
CA ALA A 32 9.08 3.89 -2.72
C ALA A 32 9.07 5.33 -3.23
N ASP A 33 8.74 5.49 -4.52
CA ASP A 33 8.58 6.82 -5.12
C ASP A 33 7.44 7.58 -4.44
N TYR A 34 6.38 6.86 -4.07
CA TYR A 34 5.39 7.31 -3.11
C TYR A 34 4.54 6.16 -2.53
N SER A 35 3.89 6.43 -1.40
CA SER A 35 2.78 5.64 -0.87
C SER A 35 1.73 6.51 -0.19
N TYR A 36 0.45 6.30 -0.48
CA TYR A 36 -0.63 7.01 0.20
C TYR A 36 -1.86 6.12 0.45
N LYS A 37 -2.65 6.50 1.45
CA LYS A 37 -3.86 5.78 1.86
C LYS A 37 -5.04 6.20 0.98
N LEU A 38 -5.79 5.21 0.49
CA LEU A 38 -7.08 5.39 -0.18
C LEU A 38 -8.22 5.24 0.85
N SER A 39 -8.05 4.34 1.81
CA SER A 39 -8.94 4.19 2.97
C SER A 39 -8.17 3.64 4.18
N SER A 40 -8.89 3.22 5.23
CA SER A 40 -8.29 2.55 6.40
C SER A 40 -7.60 1.22 6.06
N LYS A 41 -8.10 0.51 5.05
CA LYS A 41 -7.61 -0.81 4.62
C LYS A 41 -6.84 -0.76 3.30
N TYR A 42 -7.05 0.23 2.45
CA TYR A 42 -6.44 0.25 1.11
C TYR A 42 -5.37 1.32 1.00
N ILE A 43 -4.25 0.94 0.41
CA ILE A 43 -3.13 1.82 0.13
C ILE A 43 -2.74 1.67 -1.34
N ILE A 44 -2.17 2.73 -1.89
CA ILE A 44 -1.40 2.65 -3.11
C ILE A 44 0.08 2.79 -2.78
N TYR A 45 0.88 2.04 -3.50
CA TYR A 45 2.30 1.90 -3.24
C TYR A 45 3.05 1.87 -4.58
N ARG A 46 4.01 2.77 -4.76
CA ARG A 46 4.85 2.82 -5.96
C ARG A 46 6.29 2.47 -5.60
N PRO A 47 6.69 1.18 -5.64
CA PRO A 47 8.07 0.80 -5.33
C PRO A 47 9.09 1.25 -6.38
N SER A 48 8.65 1.56 -7.61
CA SER A 48 9.54 2.05 -8.67
C SER A 48 8.78 2.82 -9.75
N SER A 49 9.51 3.42 -10.69
CA SER A 49 8.93 4.21 -11.78
C SER A 49 7.93 3.42 -12.63
N ASP A 50 8.10 2.11 -12.75
CA ASP A 50 7.27 1.25 -13.60
C ASP A 50 6.29 0.36 -12.85
N CYS A 51 6.36 0.37 -11.52
CA CYS A 51 5.52 -0.45 -10.68
C CYS A 51 4.72 0.41 -9.71
N THR A 52 3.40 0.40 -9.86
CA THR A 52 2.44 0.98 -8.93
C THR A 52 1.39 -0.07 -8.61
N GLU A 53 1.20 -0.34 -7.32
CA GLU A 53 0.38 -1.43 -6.80
C GLU A 53 -0.73 -0.86 -5.91
N LEU A 54 -1.88 -1.53 -5.92
CA LEU A 54 -2.96 -1.27 -4.98
C LEU A 54 -3.05 -2.46 -4.03
N ASP A 55 -2.82 -2.18 -2.75
CA ASP A 55 -2.74 -3.19 -1.71
C ASP A 55 -3.87 -3.02 -0.70
N LYS A 56 -4.29 -4.17 -0.16
CA LYS A 56 -5.18 -4.27 0.98
C LYS A 56 -4.39 -4.68 2.21
N LYS A 57 -4.49 -3.87 3.26
CA LYS A 57 -3.97 -4.13 4.59
C LYS A 57 -5.02 -4.81 5.44
N GLU A 58 -4.72 -6.01 5.91
CA GLU A 58 -5.51 -6.76 6.88
C GLU A 58 -4.64 -7.15 8.07
N ASN A 59 -4.87 -6.53 9.23
CA ASN A 59 -4.06 -6.71 10.43
C ASN A 59 -2.56 -6.43 10.15
N ARG A 60 -1.73 -7.48 10.18
CA ARG A 60 -0.28 -7.45 9.89
C ARG A 60 0.05 -7.92 8.46
N ASN A 61 -0.95 -8.31 7.67
CA ASN A 61 -0.78 -8.83 6.33
C ASN A 61 -1.08 -7.74 5.31
N MET A 62 -0.31 -7.76 4.21
CA MET A 62 -0.56 -6.97 3.02
C MET A 62 -0.91 -7.94 1.88
N THR A 63 -1.98 -7.66 1.15
CA THR A 63 -2.40 -8.44 0.00
C THR A 63 -2.51 -7.53 -1.21
N VAL A 64 -1.75 -7.85 -2.26
CA VAL A 64 -1.82 -7.13 -3.52
C VAL A 64 -3.17 -7.42 -4.19
N ILE A 65 -3.96 -6.38 -4.43
CA ILE A 65 -5.27 -6.47 -5.10
C ILE A 65 -5.10 -6.21 -6.58
N VAL A 66 -4.35 -5.15 -6.92
CA VAL A 66 -3.98 -4.83 -8.29
C VAL A 66 -2.47 -4.81 -8.37
N ASP A 67 -1.92 -5.83 -9.03
CA ASP A 67 -0.48 -5.89 -9.29
C ASP A 67 -0.09 -4.91 -10.39
N SER A 68 1.18 -4.48 -10.38
CA SER A 68 1.89 -3.87 -11.52
C SER A 68 1.12 -2.82 -12.35
N ARG A 69 1.56 -1.56 -12.19
CA ARG A 69 1.19 -0.39 -13.00
C ARG A 69 -0.31 -0.08 -12.99
N VAL A 70 -0.78 0.33 -11.82
CA VAL A 70 -1.99 1.15 -11.69
C VAL A 70 -1.75 2.47 -12.44
N SER A 71 -2.41 2.65 -13.58
CA SER A 71 -2.28 3.82 -14.46
C SER A 71 -3.36 4.88 -14.23
N GLY A 72 -4.44 4.50 -13.53
CA GLY A 72 -5.52 5.40 -13.14
C GLY A 72 -6.07 5.02 -11.78
N ILE A 73 -6.40 6.01 -10.96
CA ILE A 73 -6.99 5.82 -9.63
C ILE A 73 -8.05 6.88 -9.37
N ALA A 74 -9.12 6.51 -8.68
CA ALA A 74 -10.10 7.41 -8.10
C ALA A 74 -10.70 6.75 -6.86
N TRP A 75 -11.01 7.51 -5.81
CA TRP A 75 -11.60 6.93 -4.62
C TRP A 75 -12.46 7.93 -3.84
N ASP A 76 -13.44 7.40 -3.12
CA ASP A 76 -14.23 8.08 -2.10
C ASP A 76 -14.38 7.18 -0.86
N GLU A 77 -15.32 7.50 0.04
CA GLU A 77 -15.55 6.71 1.26
C GLU A 77 -16.15 5.31 1.00
N ASN A 78 -16.74 5.09 -0.17
CA ASN A 78 -17.48 3.87 -0.53
C ASN A 78 -16.72 3.01 -1.53
N PHE A 79 -16.05 3.63 -2.50
CA PHE A 79 -15.49 2.95 -3.65
C PHE A 79 -14.07 3.39 -3.96
N ILE A 80 -13.28 2.45 -4.47
CA ILE A 80 -12.01 2.71 -5.13
C ILE A 80 -12.10 2.17 -6.56
N LEU A 81 -11.75 3.00 -7.53
CA LEU A 81 -11.67 2.65 -8.95
C LEU A 81 -10.20 2.64 -9.35
N ALA A 82 -9.77 1.61 -10.06
CA ALA A 82 -8.42 1.55 -10.60
C ALA A 82 -8.41 1.13 -12.08
N GLU A 83 -7.55 1.76 -12.86
CA GLU A 83 -7.12 1.31 -14.19
C GLU A 83 -5.73 0.69 -14.04
N GLN A 84 -5.55 -0.49 -14.63
CA GLN A 84 -4.30 -1.23 -14.65
C GLN A 84 -3.83 -1.39 -16.09
N THR A 85 -2.56 -1.11 -16.35
CA THR A 85 -1.92 -1.37 -17.65
C THR A 85 -0.97 -2.56 -17.52
N LYS A 86 -1.36 -3.72 -18.07
CA LYS A 86 -0.58 -4.96 -18.03
C LYS A 86 -0.46 -5.55 -19.43
N ASN A 87 0.77 -5.83 -19.89
CA ASN A 87 1.05 -6.38 -21.22
C ASN A 87 0.34 -5.62 -22.36
N ASN A 88 0.42 -4.29 -22.34
CA ASN A 88 -0.27 -3.38 -23.28
C ASN A 88 -1.81 -3.47 -23.30
N SER A 89 -2.41 -4.20 -22.35
CA SER A 89 -3.85 -4.26 -22.15
C SER A 89 -4.26 -3.43 -20.95
N LYS A 90 -5.43 -2.78 -21.08
CA LYS A 90 -6.08 -2.10 -19.96
C LYS A 90 -7.10 -3.00 -19.30
N ASN A 91 -7.03 -3.07 -17.99
CA ASN A 91 -8.00 -3.72 -17.14
C ASN A 91 -8.49 -2.73 -16.08
N TYR A 92 -9.72 -2.91 -15.63
CA TYR A 92 -10.35 -2.01 -14.68
C TYR A 92 -10.83 -2.76 -13.45
N TRP A 93 -10.83 -2.05 -12.33
CA TRP A 93 -11.13 -2.59 -11.02
C TRP A 93 -12.05 -1.64 -10.27
N ILE A 94 -13.00 -2.21 -9.54
CA ILE A 94 -13.88 -1.53 -8.60
C ILE A 94 -13.79 -2.27 -7.28
N ILE A 95 -13.51 -1.54 -6.21
CA ILE A 95 -13.45 -2.08 -4.85
C ILE A 95 -14.56 -1.38 -4.08
N ASP A 96 -15.53 -2.15 -3.61
CA ASP A 96 -16.51 -1.69 -2.61
C ASP A 96 -15.86 -1.79 -1.23
N VAL A 97 -15.50 -0.63 -0.68
CA VAL A 97 -14.78 -0.51 0.59
C VAL A 97 -15.66 -0.96 1.77
N LYS A 98 -16.97 -0.75 1.68
CA LYS A 98 -17.91 -1.07 2.76
C LYS A 98 -18.22 -2.55 2.82
N GLN A 99 -18.41 -3.18 1.67
CA GLN A 99 -18.69 -4.61 1.55
C GLN A 99 -17.43 -5.47 1.47
N ASP A 100 -16.26 -4.83 1.40
CA ASP A 100 -14.96 -5.48 1.27
C ASP A 100 -14.86 -6.39 0.02
N LYS A 101 -15.48 -5.94 -1.07
CA LYS A 101 -15.69 -6.73 -2.30
C LYS A 101 -14.93 -6.13 -3.47
N VAL A 102 -14.23 -6.98 -4.20
CA VAL A 102 -13.42 -6.59 -5.37
C VAL A 102 -14.06 -7.11 -6.64
N TYR A 103 -14.26 -6.21 -7.61
CA TYR A 103 -14.67 -6.50 -8.97
C TYR A 103 -13.48 -6.15 -9.87
N GLY A 104 -12.85 -7.13 -10.49
CA GLY A 104 -11.50 -6.97 -11.02
C GLY A 104 -11.27 -7.56 -12.39
N GLN A 105 -10.15 -7.15 -12.99
CA GLN A 105 -9.74 -7.56 -14.34
C GLN A 105 -10.82 -7.32 -15.41
N LEU A 106 -11.63 -6.28 -15.23
CA LEU A 106 -12.75 -5.98 -16.11
C LEU A 106 -12.27 -5.31 -17.39
N LYS A 107 -13.01 -5.51 -18.48
CA LYS A 107 -12.97 -4.62 -19.65
C LYS A 107 -13.75 -3.35 -19.36
N TYR A 108 -13.52 -2.31 -20.15
CA TYR A 108 -14.12 -1.00 -19.90
C TYR A 108 -15.65 -1.04 -19.90
N GLU A 109 -16.24 -1.83 -20.80
CA GLU A 109 -17.69 -1.97 -20.93
C GLU A 109 -18.31 -2.58 -19.67
N ASP A 110 -17.65 -3.60 -19.09
CA ASP A 110 -18.14 -4.22 -17.86
C ASP A 110 -17.85 -3.37 -16.63
N PHE A 111 -16.73 -2.65 -16.61
CA PHE A 111 -16.46 -1.62 -15.60
C PHE A 111 -17.54 -0.56 -15.59
N ASP A 112 -17.92 -0.02 -16.74
CA ASP A 112 -18.95 1.02 -16.85
C ASP A 112 -20.33 0.51 -16.42
N LYS A 113 -20.69 -0.72 -16.83
CA LYS A 113 -21.90 -1.40 -16.32
C LYS A 113 -21.88 -1.54 -14.81
N HIS A 114 -20.78 -2.00 -14.22
CA HIS A 114 -20.68 -2.12 -12.76
C HIS A 114 -20.79 -0.76 -12.07
N ARG A 115 -20.17 0.30 -12.61
CA ARG A 115 -20.33 1.66 -12.08
C ARG A 115 -21.80 2.09 -12.08
N TYR A 116 -22.52 1.81 -13.15
CA TYR A 116 -23.95 2.09 -13.24
C TYR A 116 -24.75 1.29 -12.20
N PHE A 117 -24.56 -0.03 -12.10
CA PHE A 117 -25.31 -0.88 -11.17
C PHE A 117 -25.01 -0.57 -9.70
N LEU A 118 -23.75 -0.25 -9.39
CA LEU A 118 -23.31 0.15 -8.05
C LEU A 118 -23.64 1.62 -7.73
N LYS A 119 -24.19 2.36 -8.69
CA LYS A 119 -24.55 3.78 -8.57
C LYS A 119 -23.36 4.65 -8.13
N ILE A 120 -22.18 4.36 -8.67
CA ILE A 120 -20.97 5.14 -8.42
C ILE A 120 -21.12 6.52 -9.05
N ASP A 121 -20.79 7.59 -8.31
CA ASP A 121 -20.90 8.95 -8.83
C ASP A 121 -20.06 9.10 -10.11
N SER A 122 -20.70 9.64 -11.15
CA SER A 122 -20.05 10.01 -12.42
C SER A 122 -18.84 10.93 -12.24
N LYS A 123 -18.82 11.75 -11.18
CA LYS A 123 -17.72 12.66 -10.82
C LYS A 123 -16.48 11.93 -10.31
N LEU A 124 -16.62 10.68 -9.85
CA LEU A 124 -15.50 9.85 -9.44
C LEU A 124 -14.77 9.33 -10.68
N ARG A 125 -13.81 10.12 -11.19
CA ARG A 125 -13.11 9.87 -12.46
C ARG A 125 -11.68 9.43 -12.20
N LEU A 126 -11.24 8.41 -12.95
CA LEU A 126 -9.88 7.91 -12.91
C LEU A 126 -8.88 9.02 -13.29
N GLU A 127 -7.87 9.22 -12.46
CA GLU A 127 -6.79 10.16 -12.70
C GLU A 127 -5.43 9.50 -12.49
N ASN A 128 -4.36 10.12 -13.00
CA ASN A 128 -3.01 9.60 -12.82
C ASN A 128 -2.65 9.54 -11.32
N PRO A 129 -2.25 8.37 -10.77
CA PRO A 129 -1.88 8.22 -9.37
C PRO A 129 -0.78 9.16 -8.88
N ASP A 130 0.14 9.58 -9.77
CA ASP A 130 1.27 10.46 -9.44
C ASP A 130 0.81 11.86 -9.02
N LYS A 131 -0.40 12.28 -9.43
CA LYS A 131 -1.00 13.55 -9.03
C LYS A 131 -1.10 13.67 -7.50
N TYR A 132 -1.23 12.53 -6.83
CA TYR A 132 -1.48 12.44 -5.40
C TYR A 132 -0.24 12.10 -4.57
N LYS A 133 0.96 12.07 -5.16
CA LYS A 133 2.21 11.80 -4.44
C LYS A 133 2.44 12.70 -3.22
N ILE A 134 1.88 13.92 -3.23
CA ILE A 134 1.92 14.86 -2.11
C ILE A 134 1.22 14.34 -0.85
N LEU A 135 0.36 13.32 -0.98
CA LEU A 135 -0.32 12.67 0.14
C LEU A 135 0.58 11.65 0.85
N ASP A 136 1.78 11.41 0.32
CA ASP A 136 2.76 10.53 0.97
C ASP A 136 3.14 11.06 2.36
N PRO A 137 3.04 10.23 3.42
CA PRO A 137 3.45 10.61 4.77
C PRO A 137 4.90 11.08 4.90
N SER A 138 5.81 10.65 4.01
CA SER A 138 7.23 11.04 4.00
C SER A 138 7.49 12.44 3.43
N ASN A 139 6.49 13.06 2.78
CA ASN A 139 6.60 14.40 2.21
C ASN A 139 6.28 15.54 3.21
N LYS A 140 6.12 15.23 4.50
CA LYS A 140 5.87 16.19 5.59
C LYS A 140 7.08 16.28 6.52
#